data_AF-A0A660YYY3-F1
#
_entry.id   AF-A0A660YYY3-F1
#
_cell.length_a   1.000
_cell.length_b   1.000
_cell.length_c   1.000
_cell.angle_alpha   90.00
_cell.angle_beta   90.00
_cell.angle_gamma   90.00
#
_symmetry.space_group_name_H-M   'P 1'
#
loop_
_entity.id
_entity.type
_entity.pdbx_description
1 polymer ?
#
loop_
_entity_poly.entity_id
_entity_poly.type
_entity_poly.pdbx_seq_one_letter_code
_entity_poly.pdbx_strand_id
1 'polypeptide(L)'
;FGYYLKAFDESKLRTVYYAFVIAAILVACIGLTRFLTGNVERAQSFTSGYSTFSSYLVSVIGFALILFRAIKVKQQRLLLAAGIVLMLSGIVTSLGRTNIVIAILIFIIGIIAIKIKVRYAVVLLLLAIGISWFSFQLNVKEINQRIETPVQLSDRDILLETAKELFMKFENPIIGYGPRTFHDVFANREQLSDKGVGSWHNDFIQIYFESGFLGLAAFFVIIFFPLIKALKCLKGCRLSEDRKYILIGAVLGIVGLVLSALTAGFVNSPVLSILFAFFIATISVIVYPVNNS
;
A
#
# COMPACT_ATOMS: atom_id res chain seq x y z
N PHE A 1 4.68 12.98 -14.62
CA PHE A 1 3.95 11.71 -14.87
C PHE A 1 2.59 11.94 -15.54
N GLY A 2 1.69 12.76 -14.97
CA GLY A 2 0.33 12.97 -15.51
C GLY A 2 0.25 13.50 -16.95
N TYR A 3 1.14 14.42 -17.34
CA TYR A 3 1.19 14.93 -18.72
C TYR A 3 1.45 13.81 -19.75
N TYR A 4 2.43 12.94 -19.48
CA TYR A 4 2.78 11.83 -20.39
C TYR A 4 1.67 10.79 -20.49
N LEU A 5 1.03 10.42 -19.37
CA LEU A 5 -0.09 9.47 -19.42
C LEU A 5 -1.29 10.04 -20.18
N LYS A 6 -1.52 11.36 -20.15
CA LYS A 6 -2.59 12.00 -20.93
C LYS A 6 -2.34 11.98 -22.43
N ALA A 7 -1.08 11.89 -22.86
CA ALA A 7 -0.71 11.79 -24.26
C ALA A 7 -0.78 10.34 -24.80
N PHE A 8 -1.00 9.35 -23.94
CA PHE A 8 -1.06 7.94 -24.35
C PHE A 8 -2.45 7.60 -24.89
N ASP A 9 -2.48 6.83 -25.98
CA ASP A 9 -3.68 6.15 -26.41
C ASP A 9 -4.11 5.07 -25.40
N GLU A 10 -5.34 4.58 -25.54
CA GLU A 10 -5.92 3.55 -24.66
C GLU A 10 -5.11 2.25 -24.64
N SER A 11 -4.46 1.90 -25.75
CA SER A 11 -3.65 0.68 -25.86
C SER A 11 -2.38 0.80 -25.00
N LYS A 12 -1.66 1.92 -25.12
CA LYS A 12 -0.49 2.24 -24.32
C LYS A 12 -0.82 2.35 -22.83
N LEU A 13 -1.93 3.00 -22.48
CA LEU A 13 -2.40 3.06 -21.09
C LEU A 13 -2.64 1.66 -20.51
N ARG A 14 -3.32 0.80 -21.27
CA ARG A 14 -3.57 -0.59 -20.86
C ARG A 14 -2.26 -1.37 -20.68
N THR A 15 -1.28 -1.18 -21.55
CA THR A 15 0.06 -1.78 -21.40
C THR A 15 0.76 -1.32 -20.13
N VAL A 16 0.72 -0.03 -19.80
CA VAL A 16 1.28 0.52 -18.55
C VAL A 16 0.62 -0.13 -17.33
N TYR A 17 -0.71 -0.26 -17.34
CA TYR A 17 -1.48 -0.88 -16.27
C TYR A 17 -1.16 -2.37 -16.08
N TYR A 18 -0.98 -3.13 -17.17
CA TYR A 18 -0.55 -4.52 -17.08
C TYR A 18 0.90 -4.64 -16.58
N ALA A 19 1.82 -3.82 -17.11
CA ALA A 19 3.20 -3.81 -16.66
C ALA A 19 3.30 -3.51 -15.16
N PHE A 20 2.49 -2.57 -14.67
CA PHE A 20 2.40 -2.22 -13.26
C PHE A 20 1.97 -3.41 -12.38
N VAL A 21 0.94 -4.16 -12.78
CA VAL A 21 0.49 -5.35 -12.01
C VAL A 21 1.48 -6.51 -12.13
N ILE A 22 2.07 -6.72 -13.31
CA ILE A 22 3.12 -7.74 -13.51
C ILE A 22 4.33 -7.45 -12.62
N ALA A 23 4.76 -6.19 -12.52
CA ALA A 23 5.83 -5.79 -11.61
C ALA A 23 5.49 -6.16 -10.16
N ALA A 24 4.25 -5.97 -9.72
CA ALA A 24 3.85 -6.35 -8.37
C ALA A 24 3.83 -7.86 -8.13
N ILE A 25 3.45 -8.65 -9.14
CA ILE A 25 3.53 -10.11 -9.08
C ILE A 25 5.00 -10.54 -8.97
N LEU A 26 5.90 -9.96 -9.76
CA LEU A 26 7.33 -10.27 -9.69
C LEU A 26 7.93 -9.91 -8.32
N VAL A 27 7.56 -8.75 -7.78
CA VAL A 27 7.96 -8.34 -6.42
C VAL A 27 7.46 -9.33 -5.38
N ALA A 28 6.19 -9.78 -5.47
CA ALA A 28 5.64 -10.79 -4.58
C ALA A 28 6.39 -12.13 -4.68
N CYS A 29 6.71 -12.59 -5.90
CA CYS A 29 7.53 -13.78 -6.11
C CYS A 29 8.89 -13.66 -5.42
N ILE A 30 9.60 -12.55 -5.65
CA ILE A 30 10.91 -12.29 -5.03
C ILE A 30 10.80 -12.35 -3.50
N GLY A 31 9.83 -11.65 -2.92
CA GLY A 31 9.63 -11.62 -1.47
C GLY A 31 9.33 -12.99 -0.90
N LEU A 32 8.47 -13.77 -1.55
CA LEU A 32 8.14 -15.14 -1.17
C LEU A 32 9.33 -16.07 -1.30
N THR A 33 10.08 -16.03 -2.41
CA THR A 33 11.27 -16.87 -2.60
C THR A 33 12.33 -16.59 -1.54
N ARG A 34 12.57 -15.32 -1.21
CA ARG A 34 13.53 -14.96 -0.15
C ARG A 34 13.08 -15.47 1.21
N PHE A 35 11.79 -15.38 1.50
CA PHE A 35 11.22 -15.93 2.73
C PHE A 35 11.32 -17.46 2.76
N LEU A 36 10.93 -18.15 1.69
CA LEU A 36 10.99 -19.61 1.57
C LEU A 36 12.39 -20.20 1.70
N THR A 37 13.40 -19.47 1.20
CA THR A 37 14.81 -19.87 1.29
C THR A 37 15.44 -19.57 2.66
N GLY A 38 14.69 -18.96 3.58
CA GLY A 38 15.22 -18.55 4.90
C GLY A 38 16.23 -17.41 4.83
N ASN A 39 16.35 -16.72 3.69
CA ASN A 39 17.24 -15.56 3.52
C ASN A 39 16.75 -14.34 4.28
N VAL A 40 15.46 -14.29 4.59
CA VAL A 40 14.81 -13.22 5.36
C VAL A 40 13.78 -13.82 6.31
N GLU A 41 13.67 -13.25 7.50
CA GLU A 41 12.67 -13.60 8.50
C GLU A 41 11.25 -13.19 8.11
N ARG A 42 11.13 -12.17 7.26
CA ARG A 42 9.84 -11.63 6.79
C ARG A 42 9.92 -11.37 5.30
N ALA A 43 8.88 -11.73 4.56
CA ALA A 43 8.86 -11.49 3.12
C ALA A 43 9.06 -10.00 2.82
N GLN A 44 10.07 -9.70 2.01
CA GLN A 44 10.51 -8.36 1.68
C GLN A 44 11.21 -8.32 0.31
N SER A 45 11.22 -7.15 -0.33
CA SER A 45 11.89 -6.98 -1.63
C SER A 45 13.41 -6.81 -1.46
N PHE A 46 14.18 -6.82 -2.56
CA PHE A 46 15.63 -6.56 -2.49
C PHE A 46 15.97 -5.16 -1.96
N THR A 47 15.14 -4.17 -2.28
CA THR A 47 15.45 -2.76 -2.06
C THR A 47 14.61 -2.13 -0.95
N SER A 48 13.67 -2.88 -0.36
CA SER A 48 12.77 -2.35 0.66
C SER A 48 12.40 -3.40 1.70
N GLY A 49 12.26 -2.94 2.95
CA GLY A 49 11.84 -3.79 4.06
C GLY A 49 10.39 -4.28 3.95
N TYR A 50 10.03 -5.23 4.82
CA TYR A 50 8.72 -5.89 4.83
C TYR A 50 7.52 -4.92 4.84
N SER A 51 7.66 -3.76 5.48
CA SER A 51 6.57 -2.79 5.63
C SER A 51 6.27 -2.11 4.29
N THR A 52 7.28 -1.56 3.63
CA THR A 52 7.16 -0.99 2.29
C THR A 52 6.71 -2.03 1.28
N PHE A 53 7.27 -3.24 1.34
CA PHE A 53 6.89 -4.36 0.49
C PHE A 53 5.40 -4.69 0.59
N SER A 54 4.88 -4.87 1.81
CA SER A 54 3.47 -5.22 2.01
C SER A 54 2.52 -4.07 1.67
N SER A 55 2.86 -2.82 2.02
CA SER A 55 2.06 -1.64 1.63
C SER A 55 2.00 -1.45 0.11
N TYR A 56 3.10 -1.71 -0.59
CA TYR A 56 3.13 -1.73 -2.05
C TYR A 56 2.14 -2.77 -2.59
N LEU A 57 2.23 -4.03 -2.16
CA LEU A 57 1.32 -5.10 -2.62
C LEU A 57 -0.16 -4.81 -2.29
N VAL A 58 -0.45 -4.30 -1.10
CA VAL A 58 -1.80 -3.89 -0.66
C VAL A 58 -2.38 -2.86 -1.62
N SER A 59 -1.61 -1.85 -2.00
CA SER A 59 -2.10 -0.79 -2.89
C SER A 59 -2.31 -1.29 -4.33
N VAL A 60 -1.54 -2.29 -4.78
CA VAL A 60 -1.68 -2.85 -6.13
C VAL A 60 -2.83 -3.85 -6.22
N ILE A 61 -3.18 -4.55 -5.12
CA ILE A 61 -4.18 -5.63 -5.18
C ILE A 61 -5.56 -5.13 -5.63
N GLY A 62 -5.97 -3.95 -5.18
CA GLY A 62 -7.23 -3.32 -5.61
C GLY A 62 -7.25 -3.05 -7.11
N PHE A 63 -6.10 -2.67 -7.67
CA PHE A 63 -5.93 -2.45 -9.10
C PHE A 63 -5.90 -3.78 -9.89
N ALA A 64 -5.23 -4.80 -9.36
CA ALA A 64 -5.13 -6.13 -9.98
C ALA A 64 -6.50 -6.83 -10.07
N LEU A 65 -7.33 -6.75 -9.02
CA LEU A 65 -8.67 -7.33 -9.01
C LEU A 65 -9.55 -6.77 -10.14
N ILE A 66 -9.33 -5.51 -10.49
CA ILE A 66 -10.13 -4.80 -11.47
C ILE A 66 -9.71 -5.14 -12.90
N LEU A 67 -8.40 -5.28 -13.14
CA LEU A 67 -7.90 -5.78 -14.43
C LEU A 67 -8.41 -7.18 -14.76
N PHE A 68 -8.79 -7.98 -13.77
CA PHE A 68 -9.39 -9.30 -13.97
C PHE A 68 -10.63 -9.27 -14.87
N ARG A 69 -11.43 -8.19 -14.78
CA ARG A 69 -12.62 -8.01 -15.60
C ARG A 69 -12.30 -7.56 -17.03
N ALA A 70 -11.22 -6.79 -17.21
CA ALA A 70 -10.79 -6.26 -18.51
C ALA A 70 -10.16 -7.35 -19.40
N ILE A 71 -9.51 -8.35 -18.81
CA ILE A 71 -8.91 -9.46 -19.55
C ILE A 71 -10.02 -10.35 -20.12
N LYS A 72 -9.98 -10.65 -21.42
CA LYS A 72 -10.90 -11.61 -22.07
C LYS A 72 -10.31 -13.02 -22.20
N VAL A 73 -8.99 -13.13 -22.35
CA VAL A 73 -8.28 -14.39 -22.58
C VAL A 73 -8.20 -15.21 -21.29
N LYS A 74 -8.64 -16.48 -21.33
CA LYS A 74 -8.70 -17.37 -20.15
C LYS A 74 -7.33 -17.58 -19.49
N GLN A 75 -6.27 -17.78 -20.28
CA GLN A 75 -4.91 -17.98 -19.78
C GLN A 75 -4.41 -16.75 -19.01
N GLN A 76 -4.59 -15.55 -19.56
CA GLN A 76 -4.21 -14.30 -18.90
C GLN A 76 -5.00 -14.07 -17.59
N ARG A 77 -6.29 -14.45 -17.55
CA ARG A 77 -7.07 -14.40 -16.30
C ARG A 77 -6.51 -15.34 -15.23
N LEU A 78 -6.12 -16.55 -15.62
CA LEU A 78 -5.54 -17.52 -14.71
C LEU A 78 -4.19 -17.03 -14.16
N LEU A 79 -3.33 -16.45 -15.02
CA LEU A 79 -2.07 -15.85 -14.61
C LEU A 79 -2.28 -14.70 -13.62
N LEU A 80 -3.26 -13.84 -13.85
CA LEU A 80 -3.59 -12.77 -12.92
C LEU A 80 -4.16 -13.29 -11.59
N ALA A 81 -5.00 -14.33 -11.63
CA ALA A 81 -5.50 -15.00 -10.42
C ALA A 81 -4.36 -15.59 -9.59
N ALA A 82 -3.42 -16.29 -10.23
CA ALA A 82 -2.20 -16.79 -9.59
C ALA A 82 -1.37 -15.63 -9.02
N GLY A 83 -1.23 -14.53 -9.77
CA GLY A 83 -0.57 -13.31 -9.31
C GLY A 83 -1.21 -12.71 -8.04
N ILE A 84 -2.55 -12.64 -7.98
CA ILE A 84 -3.28 -12.16 -6.81
C ILE A 84 -3.02 -13.06 -5.60
N VAL A 85 -3.04 -14.38 -5.80
CA VAL A 85 -2.70 -15.36 -4.75
C VAL A 85 -1.28 -15.11 -4.22
N LEU A 86 -0.30 -14.93 -5.10
CA LEU A 86 1.08 -14.65 -4.71
C LEU A 86 1.22 -13.32 -3.96
N MET A 87 0.51 -12.27 -4.39
CA MET A 87 0.50 -10.98 -3.67
C MET A 87 -0.11 -11.12 -2.27
N LEU A 88 -1.23 -11.82 -2.13
CA LEU A 88 -1.85 -12.09 -0.83
C LEU A 88 -0.92 -12.89 0.08
N SER A 89 -0.29 -13.95 -0.44
CA SER A 89 0.68 -14.73 0.32
C SER A 89 1.90 -13.92 0.71
N GLY A 90 2.41 -13.06 -0.17
CA GLY A 90 3.48 -12.11 0.14
C GLY A 90 3.10 -11.16 1.28
N ILE A 91 1.88 -10.62 1.27
CA ILE A 91 1.38 -9.76 2.35
C ILE A 91 1.32 -10.54 3.68
N VAL A 92 0.81 -11.78 3.68
CA VAL A 92 0.71 -12.60 4.90
C VAL A 92 2.10 -12.96 5.45
N THR A 93 3.01 -13.42 4.60
CA THR A 93 4.39 -13.79 4.96
C THR A 93 5.27 -12.59 5.31
N SER A 94 4.83 -11.36 5.01
CA SER A 94 5.46 -10.14 5.54
C SER A 94 5.17 -9.92 7.03
N LEU A 95 4.22 -10.66 7.62
CA LEU A 95 3.79 -10.57 9.02
C LEU A 95 3.29 -9.17 9.47
N GLY A 96 2.97 -8.29 8.52
CA GLY A 96 2.40 -6.98 8.81
C GLY A 96 0.90 -7.06 9.12
N ARG A 97 0.53 -7.25 10.41
CA ARG A 97 -0.87 -7.42 10.84
C ARG A 97 -1.82 -6.36 10.28
N THR A 98 -1.45 -5.07 10.36
CA THR A 98 -2.26 -3.97 9.81
C THR A 98 -2.45 -4.12 8.30
N ASN A 99 -1.37 -4.40 7.55
CA ASN A 99 -1.45 -4.56 6.10
C ASN A 99 -2.23 -5.82 5.67
N ILE A 100 -2.24 -6.89 6.47
CA ILE A 100 -3.12 -8.06 6.24
C ILE A 100 -4.59 -7.65 6.35
N VAL A 101 -4.96 -6.91 7.40
CA VAL A 101 -6.34 -6.41 7.58
C VAL A 101 -6.74 -5.47 6.44
N ILE A 102 -5.87 -4.54 6.06
CA ILE A 102 -6.13 -3.63 4.93
C ILE A 102 -6.26 -4.42 3.64
N ALA A 103 -5.42 -5.43 3.38
CA ALA A 103 -5.51 -6.27 2.20
C ALA A 103 -6.86 -6.98 2.11
N ILE A 104 -7.35 -7.56 3.22
CA ILE A 104 -8.65 -8.22 3.30
C ILE A 104 -9.77 -7.21 2.99
N LEU A 105 -9.72 -6.02 3.58
CA LEU A 105 -10.70 -4.97 3.35
C LEU A 105 -10.74 -4.55 1.86
N ILE A 106 -9.59 -4.22 1.28
CA ILE A 106 -9.46 -3.83 -0.13
C ILE A 106 -9.89 -4.97 -1.06
N PHE A 107 -9.56 -6.21 -0.72
CA PHE A 107 -9.98 -7.39 -1.47
C PHE A 107 -11.50 -7.55 -1.48
N ILE A 108 -12.14 -7.47 -0.31
CA ILE A 108 -13.61 -7.57 -0.18
C ILE A 108 -14.30 -6.46 -0.98
N ILE A 109 -13.88 -5.19 -0.79
CA ILE A 109 -14.45 -4.06 -1.53
C ILE A 109 -14.24 -4.24 -3.04
N GLY A 110 -13.05 -4.68 -3.45
CA GLY A 110 -12.72 -4.96 -4.84
C GLY A 110 -13.64 -6.01 -5.45
N ILE A 111 -13.83 -7.16 -4.79
CA ILE A 111 -14.73 -8.25 -5.21
C ILE A 111 -16.18 -7.78 -5.36
N ILE A 112 -16.67 -6.99 -4.40
CA ILE A 112 -18.02 -6.41 -4.45
C ILE A 112 -18.15 -5.45 -5.63
N ALA A 113 -17.17 -4.55 -5.81
CA ALA A 113 -17.19 -3.54 -6.88
C ALA A 113 -17.21 -4.16 -8.28
N ILE A 114 -16.49 -5.26 -8.49
CA ILE A 114 -16.42 -5.95 -9.79
C ILE A 114 -17.45 -7.06 -9.96
N LYS A 115 -18.22 -7.38 -8.91
CA LYS A 115 -19.26 -8.43 -8.87
C LYS A 115 -18.74 -9.84 -9.18
N ILE A 116 -17.55 -10.20 -8.68
CA ILE A 116 -17.05 -11.59 -8.78
C ILE A 116 -17.89 -12.50 -7.88
N LYS A 117 -18.21 -13.72 -8.36
CA LYS A 117 -18.91 -14.73 -7.55
C LYS A 117 -18.05 -15.12 -6.34
N VAL A 118 -18.67 -15.10 -5.15
CA VAL A 118 -18.01 -15.37 -3.85
C VAL A 118 -17.15 -16.64 -3.87
N ARG A 119 -17.61 -17.72 -4.53
CA ARG A 119 -16.85 -18.97 -4.66
C ARG A 119 -15.44 -18.78 -5.22
N TYR A 120 -15.23 -17.87 -6.17
CA TYR A 120 -13.90 -17.62 -6.73
C TYR A 120 -13.03 -16.85 -5.75
N ALA A 121 -13.60 -15.89 -5.02
CA ALA A 121 -12.90 -15.17 -3.98
C ALA A 121 -12.43 -16.11 -2.86
N VAL A 122 -13.30 -17.04 -2.43
CA VAL A 122 -12.97 -18.07 -1.43
C VAL A 122 -11.83 -18.97 -1.93
N VAL A 123 -11.87 -19.42 -3.19
CA VAL A 123 -10.78 -20.22 -3.77
C VAL A 123 -9.44 -19.45 -3.76
N LEU A 124 -9.43 -18.16 -4.14
CA LEU A 124 -8.21 -17.34 -4.10
C LEU A 124 -7.66 -17.22 -2.67
N LEU A 125 -8.55 -17.01 -1.68
CA LEU A 125 -8.14 -16.90 -0.28
C LEU A 125 -7.61 -18.23 0.26
N LEU A 126 -8.25 -19.35 -0.03
CA LEU A 126 -7.78 -20.68 0.39
C LEU A 126 -6.41 -21.01 -0.21
N LEU A 127 -6.19 -20.69 -1.48
CA LEU A 127 -4.88 -20.86 -2.12
C LEU A 127 -3.82 -19.96 -1.47
N ALA A 128 -4.15 -18.69 -1.18
CA ALA A 128 -3.22 -17.78 -0.53
C ALA A 128 -2.86 -18.25 0.89
N ILE A 129 -3.84 -18.76 1.64
CA ILE A 129 -3.65 -19.37 2.97
C ILE A 129 -2.76 -20.60 2.84
N GLY A 130 -3.04 -21.50 1.90
CA GLY A 130 -2.25 -22.72 1.69
C GLY A 130 -0.79 -22.44 1.36
N ILE A 131 -0.52 -21.49 0.45
CA ILE A 131 0.85 -21.08 0.11
C ILE A 131 1.53 -20.42 1.31
N SER A 132 0.83 -19.55 2.05
CA SER A 132 1.41 -18.89 3.23
C SER A 132 1.76 -19.92 4.31
N TRP A 133 0.82 -20.83 4.59
CA TRP A 133 1.02 -21.93 5.54
C TRP A 133 2.23 -22.78 5.17
N PHE A 134 2.30 -23.23 3.91
CA PHE A 134 3.44 -24.00 3.43
C PHE A 134 4.75 -23.21 3.55
N SER A 135 4.72 -21.90 3.27
CA SER A 135 5.90 -21.05 3.38
C SER A 135 6.40 -20.93 4.83
N PHE A 136 5.48 -20.84 5.78
CA PHE A 136 5.81 -20.80 7.21
C PHE A 136 6.45 -22.10 7.71
N GLN A 137 6.02 -23.26 7.20
CA GLN A 137 6.62 -24.55 7.55
C GLN A 137 8.07 -24.67 7.07
N LEU A 138 8.43 -23.99 5.97
CA LEU A 138 9.81 -24.01 5.45
C LEU A 138 10.71 -22.98 6.14
N ASN A 139 10.16 -21.87 6.61
CA ASN A 139 10.91 -20.82 7.32
C ASN A 139 10.61 -20.81 8.83
N VAL A 140 11.07 -21.87 9.52
CA VAL A 140 10.76 -22.12 10.94
C VAL A 140 11.45 -21.15 11.90
N LYS A 141 12.53 -20.49 11.46
CA LYS A 141 13.38 -19.61 12.31
C LYS A 141 12.59 -18.48 12.96
N GLU A 142 11.73 -17.79 12.20
CA GLU A 142 10.92 -16.66 12.68
C GLU A 142 9.79 -17.12 13.61
N ILE A 143 9.20 -18.29 13.36
CA ILE A 143 8.13 -18.85 14.20
C ILE A 143 8.70 -19.20 15.58
N ASN A 144 9.86 -19.84 15.61
CA ASN A 144 10.52 -20.20 16.86
C ASN A 144 10.92 -18.96 17.67
N GLN A 145 11.52 -17.95 17.04
CA GLN A 145 11.85 -16.70 17.72
C GLN A 145 10.61 -15.99 18.31
N ARG A 146 9.48 -15.96 17.60
CA ARG A 146 8.25 -15.33 18.11
C ARG A 146 7.54 -16.13 19.20
N ILE A 147 7.67 -17.46 19.18
CA ILE A 147 7.15 -18.32 20.26
C ILE A 147 8.02 -18.16 21.52
N GLU A 148 9.33 -17.98 21.36
CA GLU A 148 10.27 -17.80 22.48
C GLU A 148 10.21 -16.39 23.09
N THR A 149 9.87 -15.35 22.32
CA THR A 149 9.65 -13.98 22.82
C THR A 149 8.25 -13.46 22.50
N PRO A 150 7.19 -13.96 23.17
CA PRO A 150 5.80 -13.62 22.86
C PRO A 150 5.36 -12.21 23.27
N VAL A 151 6.21 -11.45 23.99
CA VAL A 151 5.87 -10.15 24.57
C VAL A 151 7.03 -9.17 24.40
N GLN A 152 7.16 -8.57 23.24
CA GLN A 152 7.66 -7.20 23.20
C GLN A 152 6.44 -6.31 23.04
N LEU A 153 6.16 -5.52 24.09
CA LEU A 153 5.34 -4.32 24.00
C LEU A 153 5.68 -3.62 22.68
N SER A 154 4.67 -3.29 21.88
CA SER A 154 4.97 -2.72 20.58
C SER A 154 5.68 -1.40 20.81
N ASP A 155 6.88 -1.22 20.25
CA ASP A 155 7.56 0.09 20.20
C ASP A 155 6.62 1.22 19.73
N ARG A 156 5.53 0.87 19.05
CA ARG A 156 4.41 1.76 18.68
C ARG A 156 3.72 2.45 19.86
N ASP A 157 3.54 1.77 20.99
CA ASP A 157 2.89 2.37 22.16
C ASP A 157 3.77 3.48 22.73
N ILE A 158 5.08 3.22 22.82
CA ILE A 158 6.11 4.20 23.22
C ILE A 158 6.14 5.37 22.24
N LEU A 159 6.11 5.11 20.93
CA LEU A 159 6.05 6.15 19.90
C LEU A 159 4.80 7.03 20.05
N LEU A 160 3.64 6.42 20.26
CA LEU A 160 2.37 7.15 20.37
C LEU A 160 2.29 7.94 21.69
N GLU A 161 2.77 7.39 22.79
CA GLU A 161 2.85 8.08 24.08
C GLU A 161 3.80 9.27 24.01
N THR A 162 5.01 9.07 23.48
CA THR A 162 5.97 10.16 23.27
C THR A 162 5.42 11.23 22.32
N ALA A 163 4.68 10.83 21.27
CA ALA A 163 4.01 11.78 20.39
C ALA A 163 2.96 12.61 21.14
N LYS A 164 2.17 12.01 22.03
CA LYS A 164 1.19 12.75 22.85
C LYS A 164 1.88 13.74 23.79
N GLU A 165 2.97 13.33 24.44
CA GLU A 165 3.75 14.21 25.31
C GLU A 165 4.33 15.39 24.53
N LEU A 166 4.93 15.12 23.37
CA LEU A 166 5.50 16.15 22.51
C LEU A 166 4.43 17.11 22.01
N PHE A 167 3.24 16.60 21.64
CA PHE A 167 2.12 17.43 21.20
C PHE A 167 1.72 18.47 22.25
N MET A 168 1.72 18.10 23.53
CA MET A 168 1.36 19.02 24.63
C MET A 168 2.42 20.11 24.89
N LYS A 169 3.66 19.88 24.46
CA LYS A 169 4.80 20.80 24.64
C LYS A 169 5.25 21.43 23.32
N PHE A 170 4.46 21.29 22.27
CA PHE A 170 4.90 21.63 20.92
C PHE A 170 4.92 23.15 20.70
N GLU A 171 6.12 23.72 20.59
CA GLU A 171 6.31 25.17 20.49
C GLU A 171 6.03 25.74 19.08
N ASN A 172 6.15 24.91 18.03
CA ASN A 172 6.03 25.35 16.63
C ASN A 172 4.90 24.64 15.86
N PRO A 173 3.63 24.69 16.32
CA PRO A 173 2.54 23.89 15.76
C PRO A 173 2.16 24.28 14.33
N ILE A 174 2.53 25.47 13.85
CA ILE A 174 2.16 25.96 12.52
C ILE A 174 3.13 25.48 11.43
N ILE A 175 4.43 25.58 11.69
CA ILE A 175 5.51 25.32 10.72
C ILE A 175 6.32 24.04 10.99
N GLY A 176 6.22 23.49 12.20
CA GLY A 176 6.96 22.30 12.59
C GLY A 176 8.39 22.56 13.03
N TYR A 177 9.10 21.48 13.38
CA TYR A 177 10.52 21.49 13.73
C TYR A 177 11.45 21.50 12.50
N GLY A 178 10.92 21.21 11.31
CA GLY A 178 11.69 21.00 10.08
C GLY A 178 11.74 19.52 9.66
N PRO A 179 12.07 19.25 8.39
CA PRO A 179 12.11 17.89 7.85
C PRO A 179 13.21 17.04 8.48
N ARG A 180 12.93 15.74 8.64
CA ARG A 180 13.86 14.72 9.20
C ARG A 180 14.33 14.98 10.63
N THR A 181 13.53 15.68 11.43
CA THR A 181 13.86 16.03 12.82
C THR A 181 13.45 14.98 13.84
N PHE A 182 12.88 13.84 13.41
CA PHE A 182 12.49 12.74 14.32
C PHE A 182 13.58 12.40 15.34
N HIS A 183 14.82 12.32 14.86
CA HIS A 183 15.97 11.99 15.68
C HIS A 183 16.29 13.06 16.74
N ASP A 184 16.02 14.33 16.45
CA ASP A 184 16.34 15.44 17.34
C ASP A 184 15.25 15.62 18.41
N VAL A 185 13.99 15.32 18.06
CA VAL A 185 12.83 15.59 18.92
C VAL A 185 12.37 14.39 19.75
N PHE A 186 12.73 13.17 19.34
CA PHE A 186 12.31 11.95 20.03
C PHE A 186 13.22 11.65 21.24
N ALA A 187 12.72 11.92 22.45
CA ALA A 187 13.48 11.81 23.69
C ALA A 187 13.58 10.37 24.25
N ASN A 188 12.59 9.50 23.98
CA ASN A 188 12.46 8.19 24.64
C ASN A 188 13.16 7.04 23.88
N ARG A 189 14.29 7.33 23.20
CA ARG A 189 15.04 6.32 22.42
C ARG A 189 15.48 5.13 23.23
N GLU A 190 15.82 5.35 24.49
CA GLU A 190 16.29 4.29 25.39
C GLU A 190 15.22 3.25 25.70
N GLN A 191 13.94 3.61 25.56
CA GLN A 191 12.80 2.72 25.82
C GLN A 191 12.45 1.83 24.61
N LEU A 192 12.86 2.22 23.40
CA LEU A 192 12.61 1.43 22.19
C LEU A 192 13.48 0.16 22.16
N SER A 193 12.87 -0.97 21.78
CA SER A 193 13.61 -2.21 21.52
C SER A 193 14.47 -2.10 20.26
N ASP A 194 13.94 -1.45 19.22
CA ASP A 194 14.68 -1.10 18.00
C ASP A 194 15.27 0.31 18.10
N LYS A 195 16.60 0.40 18.31
CA LYS A 195 17.32 1.69 18.33
C LYS A 195 17.46 2.34 16.95
N GLY A 196 17.15 1.60 15.87
CA GLY A 196 17.18 2.05 14.49
C GLY A 196 15.89 2.73 14.02
N VAL A 197 14.88 2.87 14.88
CA VAL A 197 13.64 3.61 14.56
C VAL A 197 13.98 5.04 14.17
N GLY A 198 13.58 5.42 12.95
CA GLY A 198 13.85 6.73 12.36
C GLY A 198 12.60 7.52 11.97
N SER A 199 11.42 7.11 12.45
CA SER A 199 10.16 7.80 12.18
C SER A 199 9.12 7.52 13.25
N TRP A 200 8.07 8.32 13.29
CA TRP A 200 6.89 8.12 14.13
C TRP A 200 6.03 6.91 13.74
N HIS A 201 6.37 6.20 12.65
CA HIS A 201 5.56 5.11 12.08
C HIS A 201 4.10 5.50 11.78
N ASN A 202 3.84 6.80 11.62
CA ASN A 202 2.58 7.38 11.23
C ASN A 202 2.87 8.68 10.48
N ASP A 203 2.57 8.72 9.18
CA ASP A 203 2.92 9.87 8.33
C ASP A 203 2.21 11.14 8.78
N PHE A 204 1.00 11.05 9.33
CA PHE A 204 0.26 12.22 9.80
C PHE A 204 0.93 12.87 11.01
N ILE A 205 1.36 12.04 11.97
CA ILE A 205 2.13 12.49 13.13
C ILE A 205 3.49 13.04 12.68
N GLN A 206 4.17 12.33 11.77
CA GLN A 206 5.46 12.76 11.23
C GLN A 206 5.36 14.13 10.57
N ILE A 207 4.43 14.31 9.63
CA ILE A 207 4.27 15.56 8.89
C ILE A 207 3.83 16.68 9.82
N TYR A 208 3.00 16.39 10.82
CA TYR A 208 2.60 17.40 11.79
C TYR A 208 3.79 17.90 12.62
N PHE A 209 4.65 17.03 13.13
CA PHE A 209 5.82 17.49 13.89
C PHE A 209 6.89 18.13 13.01
N GLU A 210 7.11 17.63 11.80
CA GLU A 210 8.16 18.14 10.92
C GLU A 210 7.77 19.40 10.16
N SER A 211 6.50 19.55 9.78
CA SER A 211 6.01 20.63 8.91
C SER A 211 4.80 21.39 9.46
N GLY A 212 4.38 21.07 10.68
CA GLY A 212 3.28 21.75 11.37
C GLY A 212 1.93 21.54 10.70
N PHE A 213 0.97 22.36 11.12
CA PHE A 213 -0.38 22.38 10.58
C PHE A 213 -0.39 22.72 9.08
N LEU A 214 0.48 23.61 8.60
CA LEU A 214 0.53 23.98 7.18
C LEU A 214 0.94 22.80 6.31
N GLY A 215 1.98 22.06 6.70
CA GLY A 215 2.40 20.85 6.01
C GLY A 215 1.33 19.76 6.02
N LEU A 216 0.70 19.53 7.17
CA LEU A 216 -0.38 18.54 7.31
C LEU A 216 -1.60 18.91 6.45
N ALA A 217 -1.99 20.18 6.42
CA ALA A 217 -3.10 20.67 5.59
C ALA A 217 -2.78 20.48 4.09
N ALA A 218 -1.57 20.84 3.65
CA ALA A 218 -1.14 20.61 2.27
C ALA A 218 -1.15 19.11 1.92
N PHE A 219 -0.69 18.26 2.84
CA PHE A 219 -0.70 16.81 2.67
C PHE A 219 -2.12 16.26 2.51
N PHE A 220 -3.07 16.71 3.34
CA PHE A 220 -4.48 16.37 3.20
C PHE A 220 -5.08 16.83 1.88
N VAL A 221 -4.74 18.02 1.38
CA VAL A 221 -5.18 18.47 0.06
C VAL A 221 -4.69 17.52 -1.03
N ILE A 222 -3.40 17.16 -1.01
CA ILE A 222 -2.80 16.26 -2.01
C ILE A 222 -3.46 14.86 -1.99
N ILE A 223 -3.84 14.34 -0.83
CA ILE A 223 -4.52 13.04 -0.70
C ILE A 223 -6.00 13.14 -1.09
N PHE A 224 -6.74 14.04 -0.45
CA PHE A 224 -8.20 14.01 -0.49
C PHE A 224 -8.78 14.72 -1.71
N PHE A 225 -8.11 15.73 -2.27
CA PHE A 225 -8.59 16.38 -3.49
C PHE A 225 -8.77 15.39 -4.67
N PRO A 226 -7.76 14.59 -5.08
CA PRO A 226 -7.93 13.63 -6.16
C PRO A 226 -8.97 12.55 -5.81
N LEU A 227 -9.04 12.08 -4.56
CA LEU A 227 -10.07 11.12 -4.12
C LEU A 227 -11.48 11.69 -4.27
N ILE A 228 -11.72 12.92 -3.79
CA ILE A 228 -13.04 13.57 -3.89
C ILE A 228 -13.41 13.74 -5.37
N LYS A 229 -12.47 14.15 -6.22
CA LYS A 229 -12.72 14.30 -7.66
C LYS A 229 -13.01 12.97 -8.33
N ALA A 230 -12.29 11.90 -7.99
CA ALA A 230 -12.54 10.55 -8.47
C ALA A 230 -13.94 10.06 -8.06
N LEU A 231 -14.32 10.22 -6.79
CA LEU A 231 -15.63 9.79 -6.27
C LEU A 231 -16.78 10.58 -6.89
N LYS A 232 -16.63 11.90 -7.09
CA LYS A 232 -17.61 12.71 -7.82
C LYS A 232 -17.75 12.23 -9.26
N CYS A 233 -16.64 11.92 -9.92
CA CYS A 233 -16.67 11.44 -11.30
C CYS A 233 -17.29 10.03 -11.42
N LEU A 234 -17.02 9.12 -10.49
CA LEU A 234 -17.67 7.80 -10.45
C LEU A 234 -19.21 7.87 -10.32
N LYS A 235 -19.73 8.94 -9.71
CA LYS A 235 -21.17 9.17 -9.56
C LYS A 235 -21.80 9.95 -10.72
N GLY A 236 -21.07 10.90 -11.32
CA GLY A 236 -21.64 11.88 -12.26
C GLY A 236 -21.06 11.90 -13.68
N CYS A 237 -19.86 11.35 -13.91
CA CYS A 237 -19.26 11.33 -15.24
C CYS A 237 -19.83 10.19 -16.10
N ARG A 238 -19.98 10.42 -17.40
CA ARG A 238 -20.19 9.37 -18.39
C ARG A 238 -18.85 8.72 -18.72
N LEU A 239 -18.53 7.63 -18.04
CA LEU A 239 -17.31 6.85 -18.25
C LEU A 239 -17.61 5.56 -18.99
N SER A 240 -16.71 5.11 -19.86
CA SER A 240 -16.71 3.73 -20.32
C SER A 240 -16.50 2.78 -19.13
N GLU A 241 -17.03 1.55 -19.22
CA GLU A 241 -16.88 0.55 -18.15
C GLU A 241 -15.40 0.34 -17.79
N ASP A 242 -14.51 0.23 -18.78
CA ASP A 242 -13.06 0.07 -18.55
C ASP A 242 -12.46 1.23 -17.74
N ARG A 243 -12.75 2.48 -18.11
CA ARG A 243 -12.25 3.67 -17.38
C ARG A 243 -12.82 3.76 -15.97
N LYS A 244 -14.10 3.41 -15.80
CA LYS A 244 -14.76 3.36 -14.48
C LYS A 244 -14.05 2.37 -13.55
N TYR A 245 -13.75 1.18 -14.04
CA TYR A 245 -13.04 0.15 -13.29
C TYR A 245 -11.61 0.61 -12.94
N ILE A 246 -10.85 1.13 -13.89
CA ILE A 246 -9.50 1.66 -13.62
C ILE A 246 -9.54 2.76 -12.55
N LEU A 247 -10.53 3.65 -12.61
CA LEU A 247 -10.72 4.70 -11.61
C LEU A 247 -10.99 4.14 -10.21
N ILE A 248 -11.85 3.12 -10.10
CA ILE A 248 -12.08 2.40 -8.83
C ILE A 248 -10.77 1.80 -8.31
N GLY A 249 -9.93 1.24 -9.19
CA GLY A 249 -8.64 0.64 -8.82
C GLY A 249 -7.66 1.65 -8.27
N ALA A 250 -7.55 2.81 -8.92
CA ALA A 250 -6.71 3.89 -8.43
C ALA A 250 -7.21 4.41 -7.07
N VAL A 251 -8.53 4.51 -6.87
CA VAL A 251 -9.13 4.88 -5.58
C VAL A 251 -8.79 3.86 -4.50
N LEU A 252 -8.97 2.56 -4.77
CA LEU A 252 -8.61 1.50 -3.82
C LEU A 252 -7.12 1.49 -3.49
N GLY A 253 -6.26 1.74 -4.48
CA GLY A 253 -4.82 1.84 -4.28
C GLY A 253 -4.42 2.99 -3.37
N ILE A 254 -4.99 4.19 -3.57
CA ILE A 254 -4.76 5.34 -2.68
C ILE A 254 -5.30 5.05 -1.28
N VAL A 255 -6.52 4.50 -1.16
CA VAL A 255 -7.09 4.15 0.16
C VAL A 255 -6.19 3.14 0.87
N GLY A 256 -5.68 2.14 0.17
CA GLY A 256 -4.71 1.19 0.72
C GLY A 256 -3.45 1.87 1.26
N LEU A 257 -2.86 2.80 0.49
CA LEU A 257 -1.68 3.58 0.92
C LEU A 257 -1.98 4.47 2.13
N VAL A 258 -3.11 5.18 2.13
CA VAL A 258 -3.52 6.07 3.23
C VAL A 258 -3.77 5.28 4.51
N LEU A 259 -4.40 4.11 4.42
CA LEU A 259 -4.59 3.24 5.58
C LEU A 259 -3.26 2.66 6.08
N SER A 260 -2.34 2.31 5.18
CA SER A 260 -0.98 1.93 5.58
C SER A 260 -0.25 3.07 6.28
N ALA A 261 -0.42 4.32 5.83
CA ALA A 261 0.19 5.54 6.37
C ALA A 261 -0.04 5.74 7.87
N LEU A 262 -1.12 5.17 8.42
CA LEU A 262 -1.45 5.20 9.84
C LEU A 262 -0.45 4.40 10.71
N THR A 263 0.26 3.45 10.12
CA THR A 263 1.13 2.50 10.83
C THR A 263 2.49 2.25 10.17
N ALA A 264 2.67 2.78 8.96
CA ALA A 264 3.86 2.69 8.13
C ALA A 264 3.84 3.83 7.11
N GLY A 265 4.88 4.66 7.10
CA GLY A 265 4.92 5.81 6.21
C GLY A 265 5.12 5.47 4.74
N PHE A 266 4.44 6.20 3.85
CA PHE A 266 4.64 6.16 2.41
C PHE A 266 5.36 7.39 1.87
N VAL A 267 5.27 8.54 2.55
CA VAL A 267 5.87 9.80 2.08
C VAL A 267 7.40 9.74 2.08
N ASN A 268 7.98 9.15 3.12
CA ASN A 268 9.43 8.97 3.20
C ASN A 268 9.92 7.74 2.42
N SER A 269 9.01 6.96 1.81
CA SER A 269 9.36 5.82 0.95
C SER A 269 9.35 6.25 -0.51
N PRO A 270 10.50 6.27 -1.21
CA PRO A 270 10.55 6.63 -2.62
C PRO A 270 9.62 5.75 -3.48
N VAL A 271 9.55 4.45 -3.17
CA VAL A 271 8.72 3.48 -3.90
C VAL A 271 7.23 3.80 -3.74
N LEU A 272 6.77 4.02 -2.51
CA LEU A 272 5.35 4.26 -2.26
C LEU A 272 4.92 5.67 -2.66
N SER A 273 5.82 6.65 -2.62
CA SER A 273 5.57 8.00 -3.13
C SER A 273 5.40 8.03 -4.64
N ILE A 274 6.22 7.30 -5.40
CA ILE A 274 6.05 7.13 -6.86
C ILE A 274 4.72 6.44 -7.15
N LEU A 275 4.37 5.43 -6.37
CA LEU A 275 3.12 4.70 -6.50
C LEU A 275 1.89 5.57 -6.23
N PHE A 276 1.95 6.41 -5.20
CA PHE A 276 0.93 7.41 -4.91
C PHE A 276 0.77 8.41 -6.07
N ALA A 277 1.89 8.93 -6.59
CA ALA A 277 1.89 9.81 -7.75
C ALA A 277 1.31 9.13 -9.01
N PHE A 278 1.57 7.84 -9.19
CA PHE A 278 1.00 7.04 -10.27
C PHE A 278 -0.53 6.93 -10.17
N PHE A 279 -1.08 6.68 -8.98
CA PHE A 279 -2.54 6.65 -8.79
C PHE A 279 -3.18 8.03 -9.00
N ILE A 280 -2.58 9.11 -8.52
CA ILE A 280 -3.05 10.48 -8.78
C ILE A 280 -3.03 10.76 -10.29
N ALA A 281 -1.96 10.37 -10.98
CA ALA A 281 -1.86 10.57 -12.42
C ALA A 281 -2.94 9.79 -13.18
N THR A 282 -3.21 8.55 -12.77
CA THR A 282 -4.29 7.71 -13.31
C THR A 282 -5.66 8.36 -13.10
N ILE A 283 -5.94 8.88 -11.91
CA ILE A 283 -7.17 9.64 -11.62
C ILE A 283 -7.25 10.87 -12.52
N SER A 284 -6.17 11.63 -12.65
CA SER A 284 -6.13 12.86 -13.46
C SER A 284 -6.42 12.60 -14.93
N VAL A 285 -5.90 11.52 -15.52
CA VAL A 285 -6.15 11.13 -16.92
C VAL A 285 -7.64 10.84 -17.16
N ILE A 286 -8.31 10.20 -16.19
CA ILE A 286 -9.71 9.78 -16.34
C ILE A 286 -10.68 10.93 -16.03
N VAL A 287 -10.42 11.69 -14.97
CA VAL A 287 -11.30 12.78 -14.50
C VAL A 287 -11.13 14.05 -15.35
N TYR A 288 -9.93 14.30 -15.86
CA TYR A 288 -9.60 15.47 -16.67
C TYR A 288 -8.98 15.04 -17.99
N PRO A 289 -9.75 14.36 -18.87
CA PRO A 289 -9.25 13.94 -20.16
C PRO A 289 -8.90 15.16 -21.02
N VAL A 290 -7.84 15.05 -21.81
CA VAL A 290 -7.55 16.06 -22.83
C VAL A 290 -8.49 15.77 -24.00
N ASN A 291 -9.30 16.74 -24.40
CA ASN A 291 -10.04 16.67 -25.64
C ASN A 291 -9.01 16.80 -26.78
N ASN A 292 -8.57 15.68 -27.33
CA ASN A 292 -7.88 15.70 -28.61
C ASN A 292 -8.93 16.10 -29.64
N SER A 293 -8.81 17.34 -30.11
CA SER A 293 -9.59 17.87 -31.24
C SER A 293 -9.05 17.29 -32.53
#